data_AF-A0A4Q3I4B5-F1
#
_entry.id   AF-A0A4Q3I4B5-F1
#
_cell.length_a   1.000
_cell.length_b   1.000
_cell.length_c   1.000
_cell.angle_alpha   90.00
_cell.angle_beta   90.00
_cell.angle_gamma   90.00
#
_symmetry.space_group_name_H-M   'P 1'
#
loop_
_entity.id
_entity.type
_entity.pdbx_description
1 polymer ?
#
loop_
_entity_poly.entity_id
_entity_poly.type
_entity_poly.pdbx_seq_one_letter_code
_entity_poly.pdbx_strand_id
1 'polypeptide(L)'
;MFIKQLSETLINQIAAGEVIERPASAVKELVENAIDAGATRIEIATAGGGKSLLRVTDNGSGMEPADLDLAIRRHCTSKIATTLDDIRTLGFRGEALPSIGSVAKLTITSRRQGSDSGSQVSVTGGKTTAARPAPANPGTVVEVRDIFFATPARLKFLKTERAEAGAITEIVKRMAIAFPHVRFVLSGSDRTTLDLPATGEDHLARMAQVLGAEFRDNAIEIDAMREDVGLTGFIGLPTFHRGNSGHQYAFVNGRPVQDKLILSAIRGAYAERMPSGRYPV
;
A
#
# COMPACT_ATOMS: atom_id res chain seq x y z
N MET A 1 -17.89 -26.63 27.10
CA MET A 1 -17.62 -26.11 25.74
C MET A 1 -17.00 -27.26 24.94
N PHE A 2 -17.50 -27.58 23.75
CA PHE A 2 -16.94 -28.66 22.91
C PHE A 2 -16.24 -28.08 21.68
N ILE A 3 -15.14 -28.70 21.27
CA ILE A 3 -14.38 -28.30 20.08
C ILE A 3 -15.22 -28.61 18.84
N LYS A 4 -15.28 -27.68 17.88
CA LYS A 4 -15.97 -27.85 16.60
C LYS A 4 -15.16 -27.28 15.44
N GLN A 5 -15.30 -27.88 14.27
CA GLN A 5 -14.74 -27.34 13.04
C GLN A 5 -15.50 -26.07 12.62
N LEU A 6 -14.77 -25.06 12.17
CA LEU A 6 -15.33 -23.81 11.68
C LEU A 6 -15.73 -23.96 10.20
N SER A 7 -16.73 -23.19 9.75
CA SER A 7 -17.05 -23.10 8.34
C SER A 7 -15.94 -22.38 7.57
N GLU A 8 -15.78 -22.70 6.29
CA GLU A 8 -14.77 -22.08 5.42
C GLU A 8 -14.91 -20.54 5.40
N THR A 9 -16.14 -20.03 5.36
CA THR A 9 -16.41 -18.59 5.45
C THR A 9 -15.83 -17.97 6.73
N LEU A 10 -16.00 -18.63 7.89
CA LEU A 10 -15.53 -18.10 9.17
C LEU A 10 -14.00 -18.17 9.26
N ILE A 11 -13.38 -19.26 8.77
CA ILE A 11 -11.92 -19.37 8.65
C ILE A 11 -11.39 -18.21 7.80
N ASN A 12 -12.04 -17.95 6.67
CA ASN A 12 -11.62 -16.91 5.74
C ASN A 12 -11.74 -15.49 6.34
N GLN A 13 -12.75 -15.25 7.16
CA GLN A 13 -12.94 -13.98 7.86
C GLN A 13 -11.93 -13.79 8.99
N ILE A 14 -11.60 -14.86 9.72
CA ILE A 14 -10.58 -14.84 10.78
C ILE A 14 -9.22 -14.48 10.16
N ALA A 15 -8.77 -15.24 9.16
CA ALA A 15 -7.50 -15.02 8.47
C ALA A 15 -7.43 -13.62 7.83
N ALA A 16 -8.53 -13.11 7.28
CA ALA A 16 -8.57 -11.77 6.73
C ALA A 16 -8.32 -10.66 7.77
N GLY A 17 -8.46 -10.93 9.07
CA GLY A 17 -8.16 -9.96 10.13
C GLY A 17 -6.71 -9.82 10.48
N GLU A 18 -5.96 -10.89 10.24
CA GLU A 18 -4.51 -10.88 10.40
C GLU A 18 -3.84 -10.18 9.21
N VAL A 19 -4.50 -10.18 8.04
CA VAL A 19 -3.99 -9.57 6.81
C VAL A 19 -4.52 -8.13 6.62
N ILE A 20 -5.82 -7.90 6.83
CA ILE A 20 -6.50 -6.62 6.59
C ILE A 20 -7.18 -6.12 7.87
N GLU A 21 -6.47 -5.26 8.59
CA GLU A 21 -6.97 -4.67 9.84
C GLU A 21 -7.81 -3.40 9.61
N ARG A 22 -7.51 -2.65 8.54
CA ARG A 22 -8.13 -1.35 8.24
C ARG A 22 -8.01 -0.98 6.75
N PRO A 23 -8.76 0.02 6.25
CA PRO A 23 -8.71 0.44 4.84
C PRO A 23 -7.29 0.75 4.33
N ALA A 24 -6.45 1.36 5.17
CA ALA A 24 -5.07 1.68 4.83
C ALA A 24 -4.25 0.41 4.52
N SER A 25 -4.45 -0.69 5.27
CA SER A 25 -3.78 -1.97 4.98
C SER A 25 -4.19 -2.53 3.61
N ALA A 26 -5.48 -2.42 3.25
CA ALA A 26 -5.92 -2.81 1.91
C ALA A 26 -5.28 -1.94 0.82
N VAL A 27 -5.18 -0.61 1.02
CA VAL A 27 -4.47 0.28 0.08
C VAL A 27 -3.02 -0.16 -0.10
N LYS A 28 -2.30 -0.43 0.99
CA LYS A 28 -0.91 -0.89 0.95
C LYS A 28 -0.77 -2.10 0.04
N GLU A 29 -1.52 -3.17 0.30
CA GLU A 29 -1.40 -4.42 -0.45
C GLU A 29 -1.78 -4.25 -1.93
N LEU A 30 -2.80 -3.44 -2.24
CA LEU A 30 -3.21 -3.17 -3.62
C LEU A 30 -2.18 -2.33 -4.38
N VAL A 31 -1.58 -1.32 -3.74
CA VAL A 31 -0.51 -0.50 -4.32
C VAL A 31 0.76 -1.33 -4.53
N GLU A 32 1.12 -2.18 -3.58
CA GLU A 32 2.24 -3.12 -3.72
C GLU A 32 2.03 -4.08 -4.89
N ASN A 33 0.80 -4.58 -5.08
CA ASN A 33 0.47 -5.41 -6.24
C ASN A 33 0.61 -4.66 -7.57
N ALA A 34 0.21 -3.39 -7.63
CA ALA A 34 0.36 -2.56 -8.82
C ALA A 34 1.84 -2.29 -9.13
N ILE A 35 2.68 -2.02 -8.12
CA ILE A 35 4.12 -1.83 -8.28
C ILE A 35 4.79 -3.12 -8.77
N ASP A 36 4.45 -4.27 -8.17
CA ASP A 36 4.96 -5.58 -8.61
C ASP A 36 4.52 -5.92 -10.06
N ALA A 37 3.40 -5.35 -10.53
CA ALA A 37 2.95 -5.46 -11.92
C ALA A 37 3.63 -4.47 -12.88
N GLY A 38 4.61 -3.69 -12.41
CA GLY A 38 5.38 -2.73 -13.20
C GLY A 38 4.63 -1.44 -13.52
N ALA A 39 3.64 -1.06 -12.72
CA ALA A 39 2.88 0.17 -12.95
C ALA A 39 3.76 1.42 -12.83
N THR A 40 3.61 2.36 -13.77
CA THR A 40 4.25 3.68 -13.72
C THR A 40 3.30 4.79 -13.27
N ARG A 41 2.00 4.47 -13.16
CA ARG A 41 0.95 5.36 -12.68
C ARG A 41 -0.06 4.57 -11.86
N ILE A 42 -0.30 5.04 -10.64
CA ILE A 42 -1.26 4.45 -9.70
C ILE A 42 -2.21 5.54 -9.22
N GLU A 43 -3.50 5.32 -9.42
CA GLU A 43 -4.57 6.19 -8.92
C GLU A 43 -5.34 5.49 -7.81
N ILE A 44 -5.51 6.17 -6.69
CA ILE A 44 -6.26 5.73 -5.53
C ILE A 44 -7.44 6.69 -5.36
N ALA A 45 -8.66 6.14 -5.37
CA ALA A 45 -9.88 6.88 -5.09
C ALA A 45 -10.56 6.32 -3.84
N THR A 46 -10.98 7.18 -2.92
CA THR A 46 -11.60 6.76 -1.65
C THR A 46 -12.88 7.54 -1.34
N ALA A 47 -13.80 6.90 -0.61
CA ALA A 47 -14.93 7.57 0.02
C ALA A 47 -15.14 7.04 1.44
N GLY A 48 -15.66 7.89 2.34
CA GLY A 48 -15.91 7.55 3.74
C GLY A 48 -14.67 7.03 4.48
N GLY A 49 -13.49 7.64 4.27
CA GLY A 49 -12.23 7.15 4.82
C GLY A 49 -11.77 5.80 4.27
N GLY A 50 -12.25 5.40 3.08
CA GLY A 50 -12.01 4.09 2.48
C GLY A 50 -12.97 3.00 2.93
N LYS A 51 -13.98 3.33 3.75
CA LYS A 51 -14.96 2.37 4.27
C LYS A 51 -16.01 1.98 3.24
N SER A 52 -16.58 2.98 2.57
CA SER A 52 -17.63 2.78 1.57
C SER A 52 -17.05 2.47 0.19
N LEU A 53 -15.95 3.12 -0.18
CA LEU A 53 -15.22 2.88 -1.42
C LEU A 53 -13.72 3.04 -1.22
N LEU A 54 -12.99 2.06 -1.74
CA LEU A 54 -11.58 2.14 -2.07
C LEU A 54 -11.40 1.60 -3.49
N ARG A 55 -10.78 2.36 -4.37
CA ARG A 55 -10.42 1.91 -5.72
C ARG A 55 -8.96 2.20 -5.99
N VAL A 56 -8.21 1.20 -6.46
CA VAL A 56 -6.85 1.34 -6.95
C VAL A 56 -6.85 1.00 -8.44
N THR A 57 -6.36 1.93 -9.27
CA THR A 57 -6.23 1.78 -10.71
C THR A 57 -4.77 1.94 -11.09
N ASP A 58 -4.24 0.97 -11.83
CA ASP A 58 -2.86 0.97 -12.30
C ASP A 58 -2.78 0.74 -13.81
N ASN A 59 -1.65 1.11 -14.38
CA ASN A 59 -1.28 0.84 -15.77
C ASN A 59 -0.21 -0.26 -15.89
N GLY A 60 -0.18 -1.20 -14.95
CA GLY A 60 0.76 -2.32 -14.96
C GLY A 60 0.44 -3.34 -16.05
N SER A 61 1.06 -4.52 -15.95
CA SER A 61 0.96 -5.57 -16.97
C SER A 61 -0.45 -6.09 -17.22
N GLY A 62 -1.36 -5.95 -16.25
CA GLY A 62 -2.67 -6.59 -16.24
C GLY A 62 -2.59 -8.11 -16.04
N MET A 63 -3.75 -8.76 -16.07
CA MET A 63 -3.94 -10.20 -15.89
C MET A 63 -4.77 -10.78 -17.05
N GLU A 64 -4.47 -12.01 -17.43
CA GLU A 64 -5.34 -12.82 -18.30
C GLU A 64 -6.55 -13.35 -17.50
N PRO A 65 -7.64 -13.81 -18.15
CA PRO A 65 -8.82 -14.32 -17.46
C PRO A 65 -8.51 -15.47 -16.48
N ALA A 66 -7.60 -16.37 -16.86
CA ALA A 66 -7.18 -17.49 -16.01
C ALA A 66 -6.40 -17.01 -14.77
N ASP A 67 -5.54 -16.00 -14.92
CA ASP A 67 -4.80 -15.40 -13.80
C ASP A 67 -5.75 -14.69 -12.85
N LEU A 68 -6.80 -14.04 -13.39
CA LEU A 68 -7.81 -13.34 -12.61
C LEU A 68 -8.59 -14.30 -11.69
N ASP A 69 -8.94 -15.47 -12.20
CA ASP A 69 -9.58 -16.54 -11.41
C ASP A 69 -8.65 -17.12 -10.34
N LEU A 70 -7.33 -17.15 -10.58
CA LEU A 70 -6.34 -17.58 -9.59
C LEU A 70 -6.08 -16.50 -8.53
N ALA A 71 -6.08 -15.22 -8.91
CA ALA A 71 -5.77 -14.09 -8.04
C ALA A 71 -6.75 -13.94 -6.87
N ILE A 72 -7.99 -14.44 -7.01
CA ILE A 72 -9.01 -14.44 -5.96
C ILE A 72 -9.03 -15.74 -5.12
N ARG A 73 -8.18 -16.71 -5.43
CA ARG A 73 -7.99 -17.94 -4.63
C ARG A 73 -6.84 -17.75 -3.65
N ARG A 74 -6.96 -18.39 -2.49
CA ARG A 74 -5.88 -18.42 -1.49
C ARG A 74 -4.67 -19.19 -1.99
N HIS A 75 -3.51 -18.86 -1.43
CA HIS A 75 -2.24 -19.54 -1.70
C HIS A 75 -1.82 -19.57 -3.18
N CYS A 76 -2.33 -18.62 -3.98
CA CYS A 76 -1.99 -18.47 -5.39
C CYS A 76 -1.15 -17.22 -5.58
N THR A 77 0.08 -17.37 -6.06
CA THR A 77 0.98 -16.23 -6.32
C THR A 77 1.89 -16.52 -7.52
N SER A 78 2.20 -15.48 -8.28
CA SER A 78 3.20 -15.51 -9.36
C SER A 78 4.58 -15.02 -8.91
N LYS A 79 4.73 -14.67 -7.62
CA LYS A 79 5.82 -13.81 -7.14
C LYS A 79 6.93 -14.55 -6.38
N ILE A 80 6.72 -15.83 -6.08
CA ILE A 80 7.74 -16.72 -5.50
C ILE A 80 7.71 -18.07 -6.22
N ALA A 81 8.89 -18.67 -6.37
CA ALA A 81 9.04 -19.99 -6.99
C ALA A 81 8.90 -21.10 -5.93
N THR A 82 9.99 -21.50 -5.28
CA THR A 82 10.04 -22.70 -4.42
C THR A 82 10.62 -22.44 -3.02
N THR A 83 11.29 -21.30 -2.81
CA THR A 83 11.93 -20.95 -1.53
C THR A 83 11.51 -19.54 -1.06
N LEU A 84 11.63 -19.30 0.25
CA LEU A 84 11.34 -18.01 0.89
C LEU A 84 12.60 -17.15 1.10
N ASP A 85 13.76 -17.64 0.69
CA ASP A 85 15.06 -17.04 1.05
C ASP A 85 15.44 -15.82 0.15
N ASP A 86 14.76 -15.62 -0.98
CA ASP A 86 14.98 -14.50 -1.91
C ASP A 86 13.64 -13.85 -2.33
N ILE A 87 13.16 -12.87 -1.55
CA ILE A 87 11.88 -12.20 -1.78
C ILE A 87 12.08 -10.82 -2.43
N ARG A 88 12.02 -10.78 -3.76
CA ARG A 88 12.25 -9.56 -4.58
C ARG A 88 11.00 -8.73 -4.86
N THR A 89 9.81 -9.26 -4.56
CA THR A 89 8.51 -8.59 -4.76
C THR A 89 7.93 -8.13 -3.43
N LEU A 90 7.08 -7.10 -3.47
CA LEU A 90 6.47 -6.55 -2.26
C LEU A 90 5.46 -7.53 -1.66
N GLY A 91 4.57 -8.08 -2.48
CA GLY A 91 3.66 -9.18 -2.12
C GLY A 91 4.21 -10.55 -2.53
N PHE A 92 3.93 -11.59 -1.76
CA PHE A 92 4.31 -12.98 -2.12
C PHE A 92 3.40 -14.07 -1.54
N ARG A 93 2.45 -13.72 -0.68
CA ARG A 93 1.64 -14.72 0.06
C ARG A 93 0.45 -15.26 -0.72
N GLY A 94 -0.01 -14.55 -1.75
CA GLY A 94 -1.24 -14.89 -2.47
C GLY A 94 -2.52 -14.71 -1.63
N GLU A 95 -2.46 -13.98 -0.51
CA GLU A 95 -3.57 -13.88 0.45
C GLU A 95 -4.31 -12.54 0.43
N ALA A 96 -3.74 -11.49 -0.17
CA ALA A 96 -4.29 -10.14 -0.08
C ALA A 96 -5.70 -10.00 -0.70
N LEU A 97 -5.84 -10.31 -1.99
CA LEU A 97 -7.13 -10.20 -2.70
C LEU A 97 -8.21 -11.15 -2.15
N PRO A 98 -7.92 -12.44 -1.87
CA PRO A 98 -8.88 -13.33 -1.20
C PRO A 98 -9.31 -12.82 0.17
N SER A 99 -8.37 -12.26 0.96
CA SER A 99 -8.66 -11.72 2.29
C SER A 99 -9.54 -10.48 2.23
N ILE A 100 -9.28 -9.57 1.27
CA ILE A 100 -10.14 -8.41 1.03
C ILE A 100 -11.54 -8.88 0.60
N GLY A 101 -11.62 -9.81 -0.35
CA GLY A 101 -12.89 -10.34 -0.86
C GLY A 101 -13.73 -11.08 0.18
N SER A 102 -13.12 -11.65 1.23
CA SER A 102 -13.86 -12.33 2.32
C SER A 102 -14.59 -11.36 3.26
N VAL A 103 -14.15 -10.09 3.31
CA VAL A 103 -14.70 -9.07 4.22
C VAL A 103 -15.34 -7.88 3.51
N ALA A 104 -15.27 -7.79 2.18
CA ALA A 104 -15.76 -6.67 1.38
C ALA A 104 -16.51 -7.15 0.13
N LYS A 105 -17.07 -6.19 -0.62
CA LYS A 105 -17.52 -6.37 -2.00
C LYS A 105 -16.37 -5.98 -2.92
N LEU A 106 -15.60 -6.95 -3.35
CA LEU A 106 -14.44 -6.80 -4.22
C LEU A 106 -14.84 -6.98 -5.68
N THR A 107 -14.36 -6.11 -6.55
CA THR A 107 -14.41 -6.27 -8.00
C THR A 107 -13.03 -5.99 -8.57
N ILE A 108 -12.52 -6.89 -9.40
CA ILE A 108 -11.25 -6.73 -10.10
C ILE A 108 -11.55 -6.74 -11.58
N THR A 109 -11.14 -5.69 -12.28
CA THR A 109 -11.22 -5.60 -13.73
C THR A 109 -9.80 -5.45 -14.25
N SER A 110 -9.36 -6.31 -15.16
CA SER A 110 -8.00 -6.28 -15.66
C SER A 110 -7.95 -6.59 -17.15
N ARG A 111 -6.97 -6.01 -17.84
CA ARG A 111 -6.64 -6.35 -19.22
C ARG A 111 -5.14 -6.32 -19.41
N ARG A 112 -4.60 -7.41 -19.94
CA ARG A 112 -3.20 -7.48 -20.32
C ARG A 112 -2.91 -6.55 -21.52
N GLN A 113 -1.73 -5.96 -21.54
CA GLN A 113 -1.29 -5.19 -22.70
C GLN A 113 -1.24 -6.09 -23.96
N GLY A 114 -1.85 -5.63 -25.04
CA GLY A 114 -1.94 -6.39 -26.30
C GLY A 114 -3.18 -7.29 -26.45
N SER A 115 -3.93 -7.55 -25.36
CA SER A 115 -5.16 -8.35 -25.44
C SER A 115 -6.35 -7.50 -25.89
N ASP A 116 -7.22 -8.05 -26.75
CA ASP A 116 -8.35 -7.31 -27.35
C ASP A 116 -9.46 -6.94 -26.36
N SER A 117 -9.62 -7.73 -25.29
CA SER A 117 -10.66 -7.55 -24.29
C SER A 117 -10.13 -7.73 -22.87
N GLY A 118 -10.74 -7.02 -21.92
CA GLY A 118 -10.50 -7.23 -20.50
C GLY A 118 -11.45 -8.26 -19.91
N SER A 119 -11.18 -8.65 -18.66
CA SER A 119 -12.05 -9.51 -17.87
C SER A 119 -12.26 -8.94 -16.48
N GLN A 120 -13.39 -9.31 -15.89
CA GLN A 120 -13.78 -8.91 -14.55
C GLN A 120 -14.18 -10.12 -13.72
N VAL A 121 -13.81 -10.08 -12.44
CA VAL A 121 -14.28 -11.00 -11.41
C VAL A 121 -14.77 -10.22 -10.20
N SER A 122 -15.74 -10.79 -9.48
CA SER A 122 -16.27 -10.20 -8.25
C SER A 122 -16.24 -11.21 -7.12
N VAL A 123 -15.95 -10.73 -5.91
CA VAL A 123 -16.01 -11.50 -4.67
C VAL A 123 -16.83 -10.73 -3.65
N THR A 124 -17.88 -11.34 -3.10
CA THR A 124 -18.73 -10.71 -2.08
C THR A 124 -18.77 -11.59 -0.84
N GLY A 125 -18.09 -11.15 0.22
CA GLY A 125 -18.06 -11.89 1.48
C GLY A 125 -17.53 -13.33 1.31
N GLY A 126 -16.53 -13.50 0.43
CA GLY A 126 -15.90 -14.78 0.12
C GLY A 126 -16.58 -15.60 -0.97
N LYS A 127 -17.76 -15.18 -1.46
CA LYS A 127 -18.43 -15.82 -2.60
C LYS A 127 -17.91 -15.23 -3.90
N THR A 128 -17.29 -16.06 -4.74
CA THR A 128 -16.65 -15.67 -5.99
C THR A 128 -17.60 -15.85 -7.17
N THR A 129 -17.48 -14.99 -8.19
CA THR A 129 -18.06 -15.21 -9.52
C THR A 129 -16.98 -15.78 -10.45
N ALA A 130 -17.36 -16.40 -11.55
CA ALA A 130 -16.41 -16.70 -12.63
C ALA A 130 -15.95 -15.39 -13.31
N ALA A 131 -14.72 -15.36 -13.83
CA ALA A 131 -14.27 -14.30 -14.71
C ALA A 131 -15.20 -14.18 -15.94
N ARG A 132 -15.55 -12.94 -16.29
CA ARG A 132 -16.38 -12.62 -17.46
C ARG A 132 -15.78 -11.47 -18.26
N PRO A 133 -16.01 -11.40 -19.59
CA PRO A 133 -15.56 -10.26 -20.39
C PRO A 133 -16.06 -8.93 -19.85
N ALA A 134 -15.18 -7.92 -19.84
CA ALA A 134 -15.50 -6.57 -19.40
C ALA A 134 -14.66 -5.53 -20.15
N PRO A 135 -15.21 -4.33 -20.43
CA PRO A 135 -14.43 -3.23 -20.99
C PRO A 135 -13.38 -2.76 -19.98
N ALA A 136 -12.13 -2.68 -20.42
CA ALA A 136 -11.01 -2.29 -19.57
C ALA A 136 -9.88 -1.65 -20.40
N ASN A 137 -9.23 -0.64 -19.84
CA ASN A 137 -7.93 -0.18 -20.32
C ASN A 137 -6.84 -1.18 -19.92
N PRO A 138 -5.64 -1.17 -20.56
CA PRO A 138 -4.53 -2.00 -20.11
C PRO A 138 -4.17 -1.66 -18.66
N GLY A 139 -3.87 -2.69 -17.87
CA GLY A 139 -3.63 -2.56 -16.43
C GLY A 139 -4.76 -3.18 -15.61
N THR A 140 -4.86 -2.77 -14.34
CA THR A 140 -5.82 -3.34 -13.39
C THR A 140 -6.58 -2.26 -12.62
N VAL A 141 -7.86 -2.49 -12.40
CA VAL A 141 -8.73 -1.74 -11.50
C VAL A 141 -9.22 -2.68 -10.43
N VAL A 142 -8.83 -2.43 -9.18
CA VAL A 142 -9.37 -3.13 -8.00
C VAL A 142 -10.28 -2.19 -7.24
N GLU A 143 -11.55 -2.55 -7.14
CA GLU A 143 -12.58 -1.83 -6.40
C GLU A 143 -13.03 -2.63 -5.18
N VAL A 144 -12.98 -2.00 -4.01
CA VAL A 144 -13.38 -2.54 -2.71
C VAL A 144 -14.49 -1.66 -2.16
N ARG A 145 -15.69 -2.22 -2.00
CA ARG A 145 -16.84 -1.53 -1.40
C ARG A 145 -17.24 -2.16 -0.08
N ASP A 146 -17.76 -1.31 0.81
CA ASP A 146 -18.31 -1.70 2.11
C ASP A 146 -17.35 -2.63 2.89
N ILE A 147 -16.13 -2.16 3.14
CA ILE A 147 -15.14 -2.99 3.84
C ILE A 147 -15.65 -3.36 5.24
N PHE A 148 -15.45 -4.62 5.61
CA PHE A 148 -15.97 -5.23 6.84
C PHE A 148 -17.51 -5.34 6.93
N PHE A 149 -18.27 -5.19 5.83
CA PHE A 149 -19.73 -5.43 5.87
C PHE A 149 -20.07 -6.83 6.37
N ALA A 150 -19.24 -7.83 6.05
CA ALA A 150 -19.40 -9.21 6.48
C ALA A 150 -18.87 -9.48 7.89
N THR A 151 -18.21 -8.49 8.53
CA THR A 151 -17.61 -8.60 9.87
C THR A 151 -17.90 -7.35 10.72
N PRO A 152 -19.15 -7.16 11.20
CA PRO A 152 -19.58 -5.92 11.87
C PRO A 152 -18.78 -5.54 13.12
N ALA A 153 -18.24 -6.51 13.85
CA ALA A 153 -17.38 -6.25 14.99
C ALA A 153 -16.12 -5.45 14.59
N ARG A 154 -15.49 -5.77 13.45
CA ARG A 154 -14.32 -5.03 12.94
C ARG A 154 -14.66 -3.62 12.50
N LEU A 155 -15.84 -3.44 11.90
CA LEU A 155 -16.32 -2.13 11.50
C LEU A 155 -16.38 -1.17 12.71
N LYS A 156 -16.73 -1.66 13.91
CA LYS A 156 -16.76 -0.88 15.16
C LYS A 156 -15.36 -0.49 15.68
N PHE A 157 -14.30 -1.19 15.28
CA PHE A 157 -12.92 -0.88 15.67
C PHE A 157 -12.26 0.15 14.75
N LEU A 158 -12.86 0.45 13.59
CA LEU A 158 -12.36 1.49 12.71
C LEU A 158 -12.46 2.86 13.37
N LYS A 159 -11.44 3.70 13.15
CA LYS A 159 -11.44 5.08 13.63
C LYS A 159 -12.41 5.93 12.82
N THR A 160 -12.46 7.23 13.11
CA THR A 160 -13.21 8.20 12.32
C THR A 160 -12.78 8.18 10.85
N GLU A 161 -13.67 8.55 9.94
CA GLU A 161 -13.36 8.57 8.50
C GLU A 161 -12.13 9.43 8.20
N ARG A 162 -11.99 10.58 8.86
CA ARG A 162 -10.81 11.45 8.76
C ARG A 162 -9.52 10.74 9.19
N ALA A 163 -9.56 9.95 10.27
CA ALA A 163 -8.39 9.23 10.76
C ALA A 163 -7.99 8.07 9.84
N GLU A 164 -8.96 7.36 9.25
CA GLU A 164 -8.70 6.35 8.23
C GLU A 164 -8.18 6.97 6.93
N ALA A 165 -8.75 8.10 6.51
CA ALA A 165 -8.29 8.86 5.36
C ALA A 165 -6.83 9.30 5.50
N GLY A 166 -6.47 9.84 6.66
CA GLY A 166 -5.09 10.22 6.97
C GLY A 166 -4.12 9.03 6.96
N ALA A 167 -4.55 7.87 7.48
CA ALA A 167 -3.73 6.66 7.43
C ALA A 167 -3.48 6.17 5.99
N ILE A 168 -4.49 6.26 5.11
CA ILE A 168 -4.33 5.99 3.68
C ILE A 168 -3.32 6.95 3.04
N THR A 169 -3.44 8.26 3.32
CA THR A 169 -2.53 9.27 2.79
C THR A 169 -1.08 9.00 3.20
N GLU A 170 -0.84 8.63 4.46
CA GLU A 170 0.52 8.32 4.92
C GLU A 170 1.12 7.05 4.30
N ILE A 171 0.30 6.05 3.99
CA ILE A 171 0.76 4.87 3.22
C ILE A 171 1.13 5.27 1.79
N VAL A 172 0.29 6.07 1.12
CA VAL A 172 0.58 6.53 -0.25
C VAL A 172 1.86 7.35 -0.28
N LYS A 173 2.09 8.25 0.69
CA LYS A 173 3.35 9.00 0.81
C LYS A 173 4.57 8.09 1.00
N ARG A 174 4.47 7.07 1.85
CA ARG A 174 5.53 6.07 2.07
C ARG A 174 5.89 5.35 0.77
N MET A 175 4.87 4.90 0.03
CA MET A 175 5.07 4.25 -1.27
C MET A 175 5.66 5.21 -2.30
N ALA A 176 5.20 6.47 -2.34
CA ALA A 176 5.74 7.46 -3.26
C ALA A 176 7.23 7.74 -3.04
N ILE A 177 7.69 7.80 -1.78
CA ILE A 177 9.12 7.96 -1.46
C ILE A 177 9.94 6.74 -1.91
N ALA A 178 9.43 5.52 -1.67
CA ALA A 178 10.12 4.29 -2.08
C ALA A 178 10.19 4.12 -3.60
N PHE A 179 9.19 4.60 -4.34
CA PHE A 179 9.04 4.37 -5.78
C PHE A 179 8.91 5.70 -6.55
N PRO A 180 10.00 6.50 -6.64
CA PRO A 180 9.96 7.84 -7.24
C PRO A 180 9.62 7.85 -8.74
N HIS A 181 9.85 6.74 -9.44
CA HIS A 181 9.51 6.57 -10.86
C HIS A 181 8.00 6.38 -11.12
N VAL A 182 7.18 6.18 -10.08
CA VAL A 182 5.73 5.97 -10.22
C VAL A 182 4.96 7.26 -9.88
N ARG A 183 4.01 7.67 -10.73
CA ARG A 183 3.07 8.76 -10.38
C ARG A 183 1.97 8.22 -9.46
N PHE A 184 1.76 8.88 -8.32
CA PHE A 184 0.67 8.55 -7.40
C PHE A 184 -0.37 9.66 -7.41
N VAL A 185 -1.64 9.30 -7.59
CA VAL A 185 -2.77 10.22 -7.44
C VAL A 185 -3.70 9.66 -6.38
N LEU A 186 -3.98 10.41 -5.33
CA LEU A 186 -4.92 10.05 -4.28
C LEU A 186 -6.03 11.09 -4.22
N SER A 187 -7.27 10.64 -4.43
CA SER A 187 -8.46 11.49 -4.45
C SER A 187 -9.58 10.90 -3.60
N GLY A 188 -10.53 11.73 -3.19
CA GLY A 188 -11.72 11.29 -2.46
C GLY A 188 -12.58 12.45 -2.01
N SER A 189 -13.87 12.20 -1.78
CA SER A 189 -14.81 13.23 -1.31
C SER A 189 -14.47 13.79 0.07
N ASP A 190 -13.60 13.08 0.81
CA ASP A 190 -13.16 13.39 2.16
C ASP A 190 -11.83 14.17 2.21
N ARG A 191 -11.20 14.48 1.07
CA ARG A 191 -9.87 15.10 1.01
C ARG A 191 -9.62 15.93 -0.25
N THR A 192 -8.66 16.83 -0.17
CA THR A 192 -8.05 17.43 -1.36
C THR A 192 -7.28 16.38 -2.15
N THR A 193 -7.30 16.49 -3.48
CA THR A 193 -6.50 15.63 -4.35
C THR A 193 -5.01 15.81 -4.05
N LEU A 194 -4.35 14.71 -3.75
CA LEU A 194 -2.89 14.62 -3.66
C LEU A 194 -2.37 14.03 -4.96
N ASP A 195 -1.63 14.82 -5.73
CA ASP A 195 -0.98 14.37 -6.96
C ASP A 195 0.53 14.47 -6.77
N LEU A 196 1.21 13.34 -6.92
CA LEU A 196 2.64 13.19 -6.74
C LEU A 196 3.24 12.68 -8.07
N PRO A 197 3.56 13.58 -9.02
CA PRO A 197 4.16 13.22 -10.31
C PRO A 197 5.43 12.39 -10.16
N ALA A 198 5.65 11.46 -11.09
CA ALA A 198 6.91 10.71 -11.19
C ALA A 198 8.10 11.66 -11.32
N THR A 199 9.19 11.36 -10.61
CA THR A 199 10.43 12.15 -10.62
C THR A 199 11.61 11.37 -11.21
N GLY A 200 11.37 10.17 -11.75
CA GLY A 200 12.41 9.29 -12.27
C GLY A 200 13.37 8.88 -11.15
N GLU A 201 14.65 9.19 -11.32
CA GLU A 201 15.72 8.92 -10.34
C GLU A 201 15.93 10.06 -9.34
N ASP A 202 15.24 11.20 -9.48
CA ASP A 202 15.36 12.32 -8.54
C ASP A 202 14.54 12.04 -7.26
N HIS A 203 15.18 11.32 -6.33
CA HIS A 203 14.63 11.01 -5.01
C HIS A 203 14.38 12.27 -4.17
N LEU A 204 15.23 13.28 -4.28
CA LEU A 204 15.09 14.50 -3.50
C LEU A 204 13.87 15.32 -3.94
N ALA A 205 13.61 15.41 -5.26
CA ALA A 205 12.39 16.01 -5.78
C ALA A 205 11.14 15.26 -5.29
N ARG A 206 11.19 13.92 -5.25
CA ARG A 206 10.09 13.13 -4.67
C ARG A 206 9.86 13.46 -3.21
N MET A 207 10.92 13.51 -2.42
CA MET A 207 10.84 13.83 -1.00
C MET A 207 10.30 15.24 -0.78
N ALA A 208 10.69 16.22 -1.60
CA ALA A 208 10.15 17.58 -1.54
C ALA A 208 8.64 17.65 -1.85
N GLN A 209 8.12 16.83 -2.77
CA GLN A 209 6.66 16.72 -2.99
C GLN A 209 5.92 16.23 -1.73
N VAL A 210 6.55 15.39 -0.90
CA VAL A 210 5.92 14.76 0.28
C VAL A 210 6.14 15.55 1.57
N LEU A 211 7.35 16.06 1.78
CA LEU A 211 7.82 16.71 3.01
C LEU A 211 7.69 18.24 2.97
N GLY A 212 7.42 18.81 1.79
CA GLY A 212 7.34 20.23 1.51
C GLY A 212 8.55 20.74 0.72
N ALA A 213 8.35 21.79 -0.08
CA ALA A 213 9.37 22.33 -0.99
C ALA A 213 10.66 22.72 -0.26
N GLU A 214 10.54 23.27 0.95
CA GLU A 214 11.67 23.68 1.80
C GLU A 214 12.59 22.51 2.20
N PHE A 215 12.13 21.25 2.13
CA PHE A 215 12.97 20.11 2.48
C PHE A 215 14.22 20.04 1.60
N ARG A 216 14.11 20.39 0.31
CA ARG A 216 15.23 20.34 -0.63
C ARG A 216 16.41 21.20 -0.17
N ASP A 217 16.12 22.42 0.30
CA ASP A 217 17.14 23.38 0.74
C ASP A 217 17.69 23.06 2.14
N ASN A 218 17.02 22.14 2.86
CA ASN A 218 17.38 21.74 4.21
C ASN A 218 17.81 20.26 4.30
N ALA A 219 17.99 19.58 3.17
CA ALA A 219 18.35 18.18 3.11
C ALA A 219 19.86 17.99 3.02
N ILE A 220 20.36 17.02 3.77
CA ILE A 220 21.72 16.48 3.66
C ILE A 220 21.60 15.07 3.11
N GLU A 221 22.32 14.79 2.03
CA GLU A 221 22.44 13.44 1.48
C GLU A 221 23.29 12.56 2.42
N ILE A 222 22.83 11.33 2.63
CA ILE A 222 23.57 10.27 3.28
C ILE A 222 23.93 9.24 2.22
N ASP A 223 25.21 8.92 2.15
CA ASP A 223 25.74 7.76 1.45
C ASP A 223 26.86 7.18 2.32
N ALA A 224 26.56 6.06 2.99
CA ALA A 224 27.48 5.39 3.89
C ALA A 224 27.40 3.88 3.70
N MET A 225 28.56 3.23 3.78
CA MET A 225 28.69 1.78 3.72
C MET A 225 29.48 1.29 4.93
N ARG A 226 29.00 0.23 5.58
CA ARG A 226 29.75 -0.48 6.62
C ARG A 226 29.57 -1.98 6.43
N GLU A 227 30.67 -2.69 6.20
CA GLU A 227 30.65 -4.11 5.83
C GLU A 227 29.70 -4.32 4.63
N ASP A 228 28.71 -5.19 4.76
CA ASP A 228 27.74 -5.49 3.70
C ASP A 228 26.44 -4.66 3.83
N VAL A 229 26.42 -3.63 4.67
CA VAL A 229 25.23 -2.79 4.94
C VAL A 229 25.42 -1.37 4.40
N GLY A 230 24.63 -1.03 3.39
CA GLY A 230 24.52 0.33 2.85
C GLY A 230 23.41 1.14 3.51
N LEU A 231 23.69 2.41 3.80
CA LEU A 231 22.73 3.41 4.26
C LEU A 231 22.76 4.59 3.28
N THR A 232 21.67 4.76 2.54
CA THR A 232 21.48 5.88 1.62
C THR A 232 20.19 6.64 1.93
N GLY A 233 20.13 7.92 1.56
CA GLY A 233 18.91 8.72 1.69
C GLY A 233 19.19 10.20 1.96
N PHE A 234 18.20 10.89 2.50
CA PHE A 234 18.30 12.31 2.85
C PHE A 234 17.77 12.54 4.26
N ILE A 235 18.40 13.47 4.98
CA ILE A 235 17.99 13.87 6.33
C ILE A 235 17.92 15.39 6.44
N GLY A 236 16.98 15.90 7.24
CA GLY A 236 16.86 17.34 7.47
C GLY A 236 17.96 17.92 8.37
N LEU A 237 18.40 19.14 8.11
CA LEU A 237 19.19 19.92 9.07
C LEU A 237 18.47 19.98 10.44
N PRO A 238 19.18 20.03 11.58
CA PRO A 238 18.53 20.14 12.90
C PRO A 238 17.61 21.37 13.05
N THR A 239 17.87 22.43 12.29
CA THR A 239 17.01 23.63 12.20
C THR A 239 15.72 23.41 11.44
N PHE A 240 15.65 22.37 10.60
CA PHE A 240 14.46 21.94 9.86
C PHE A 240 13.79 20.76 10.55
N HIS A 241 13.01 21.07 11.57
CA HIS A 241 12.37 20.06 12.42
C HIS A 241 10.84 20.18 12.41
N ARG A 242 10.15 19.13 12.86
CA ARG A 242 8.68 19.09 12.99
C ARG A 242 8.25 18.94 14.44
N GLY A 243 6.98 19.27 14.72
CA GLY A 243 6.38 19.09 16.04
C GLY A 243 5.96 17.64 16.35
N ASN A 244 6.11 16.72 15.39
CA ASN A 244 5.83 15.30 15.55
C ASN A 244 6.77 14.45 14.69
N SER A 245 6.84 13.15 14.99
CA SER A 245 7.68 12.18 14.26
C SER A 245 7.07 11.67 12.94
N GLY A 246 5.99 12.28 12.47
CA GLY A 246 5.23 11.79 11.30
C GLY A 246 5.99 11.88 9.98
N HIS A 247 7.09 12.63 9.94
CA HIS A 247 7.87 12.91 8.72
C HIS A 247 9.13 12.04 8.60
N GLN A 248 9.23 10.98 9.41
CA GLN A 248 10.35 10.04 9.38
C GLN A 248 9.98 8.81 8.55
N TYR A 249 10.71 8.60 7.46
CA TYR A 249 10.49 7.54 6.49
C TYR A 249 11.75 6.68 6.42
N ALA A 250 11.60 5.37 6.68
CA ALA A 250 12.69 4.41 6.67
C ALA A 250 12.31 3.21 5.81
N PHE A 251 13.32 2.64 5.14
CA PHE A 251 13.14 1.54 4.21
C PHE A 251 14.26 0.51 4.40
N VAL A 252 13.94 -0.76 4.22
CA VAL A 252 14.92 -1.86 4.18
C VAL A 252 14.70 -2.60 2.86
N ASN A 253 15.71 -2.60 1.99
CA ASN A 253 15.63 -3.20 0.66
C ASN A 253 14.38 -2.73 -0.13
N GLY A 254 14.11 -1.42 -0.09
CA GLY A 254 12.96 -0.79 -0.74
C GLY A 254 11.61 -0.96 -0.02
N ARG A 255 11.52 -1.78 1.04
CA ARG A 255 10.28 -1.97 1.81
C ARG A 255 10.13 -0.92 2.90
N PRO A 256 9.00 -0.19 2.97
CA PRO A 256 8.75 0.75 4.06
C PRO A 256 8.70 0.03 5.41
N VAL A 257 9.43 0.54 6.40
CA VAL A 257 9.44 0.00 7.76
C VAL A 257 9.10 1.08 8.80
N GLN A 258 8.57 0.65 9.93
CA GLN A 258 8.36 1.45 11.14
C GLN A 258 9.02 0.73 12.32
N ASP A 259 10.33 0.54 12.23
CA ASP A 259 11.09 -0.17 13.26
C ASP A 259 11.53 0.76 14.40
N LYS A 260 11.37 0.31 15.64
CA LYS A 260 11.68 1.12 16.83
C LYS A 260 13.18 1.37 17.00
N LEU A 261 14.03 0.43 16.60
CA LEU A 261 15.48 0.58 16.71
C LEU A 261 15.97 1.63 15.72
N ILE A 262 15.49 1.60 14.47
CA ILE A 262 15.82 2.62 13.46
C ILE A 262 15.38 4.01 13.95
N LEU A 263 14.14 4.15 14.41
CA LEU A 263 13.63 5.43 14.92
C LEU A 263 14.41 5.93 16.15
N SER A 264 14.82 5.02 17.03
CA SER A 264 15.65 5.35 18.19
C SER A 264 17.07 5.77 17.79
N ALA A 265 17.66 5.12 16.78
CA ALA A 265 18.98 5.48 16.26
C ALA A 265 18.98 6.88 15.63
N ILE A 266 17.96 7.19 14.81
CA ILE A 266 17.76 8.54 14.26
C ILE A 266 17.63 9.55 15.41
N ARG A 267 16.81 9.26 16.42
CA ARG A 267 16.65 10.15 17.58
C ARG A 267 17.98 10.38 18.32
N GLY A 268 18.78 9.32 18.49
CA GLY A 268 20.10 9.40 19.12
C GLY A 268 21.07 10.28 18.33
N ALA A 269 21.10 10.15 17.00
CA ALA A 269 21.97 10.94 16.13
C ALA A 269 21.68 12.45 16.19
N TYR A 270 20.44 12.83 16.50
CA TYR A 270 20.02 14.22 16.62
C TYR A 270 19.98 14.76 18.06
N ALA A 271 20.20 13.93 19.07
CA ALA A 271 19.85 14.24 20.47
C ALA A 271 20.48 15.53 21.00
N GLU A 272 21.75 15.81 20.66
CA GLU A 272 22.46 17.01 21.13
C GLU A 272 22.06 18.30 20.40
N ARG A 273 21.46 18.18 19.20
CA ARG A 273 21.17 19.32 18.31
C ARG A 273 19.67 19.61 18.18
N MET A 274 18.82 18.74 18.71
CA MET A 274 17.38 18.84 18.56
C MET A 274 16.73 19.55 19.76
N PRO A 275 15.91 20.59 19.54
CA PRO A 275 15.14 21.19 20.63
C PRO A 275 14.16 20.19 21.25
N SER A 276 13.85 20.36 22.54
CA SER A 276 12.88 19.50 23.23
C SER A 276 11.51 19.53 22.54
N GLY A 277 10.89 18.35 22.39
CA GLY A 277 9.60 18.19 21.72
C GLY A 277 9.63 18.36 20.19
N ARG A 278 10.82 18.52 19.58
CA ARG A 278 11.01 18.55 18.14
C ARG A 278 11.54 17.22 17.62
N TYR A 279 11.27 16.97 16.34
CA TYR A 279 11.62 15.74 15.66
C TYR A 279 12.35 16.06 14.35
N PRO A 280 13.42 15.32 14.01
CA PRO A 280 14.05 15.41 12.71
C PRO A 280 13.09 14.91 11.63
N VAL A 281 13.33 15.40 10.41
CA VAL A 281 12.65 14.99 9.18
C VAL A 281 13.55 13.99 8.45
#